data_AF-A0A239I0D4-F1
#
_entry.id   AF-A0A239I0D4-F1
#
_cell.length_a   1.000
_cell.length_b   1.000
_cell.length_c   1.000
_cell.angle_alpha   90.00
_cell.angle_beta   90.00
_cell.angle_gamma   90.00
#
_symmetry.space_group_name_H-M   'P 1'
#
loop_
_entity.id
_entity.type
_entity.pdbx_description
1 polymer ?
#
loop_
_entity_poly.entity_id
_entity_poly.type
_entity_poly.pdbx_seq_one_letter_code
_entity_poly.pdbx_strand_id
1 'polypeptide(L)'
;MNSGTDVSGCLYKCHVTEWDEEALARLRAAAHRGDGDTSVLRGRPLDPVLQYAGDVLLAALSRDGGDGALARACLDGLRTRGLPGDAELAAELAAALDGAPPAEPLGPLPVDLGAVAAALDDGGHLLDLERGDVLPEDEASPADPWRWLPIPPGALPEGEDARRGAARAWLAEQGYRPVPRTL
;
A
#
# COMPACT_ATOMS: atom_id res chain seq x y z
N MET A 1 -16.04 -22.08 59.90
CA MET A 1 -16.37 -22.84 58.67
C MET A 1 -16.59 -21.79 57.60
N ASN A 2 -15.49 -21.41 56.93
CA ASN A 2 -15.21 -21.68 55.50
C ASN A 2 -16.20 -20.96 54.57
N SER A 3 -15.85 -20.36 53.45
CA SER A 3 -14.64 -20.03 52.70
C SER A 3 -15.21 -19.69 51.32
N GLY A 4 -14.77 -18.64 50.63
CA GLY A 4 -15.28 -18.40 49.28
C GLY A 4 -14.91 -17.04 48.71
N THR A 5 -13.62 -16.84 48.52
CA THR A 5 -12.99 -15.81 47.68
C THR A 5 -13.71 -15.60 46.34
N ASP A 6 -14.16 -14.38 46.10
CA ASP A 6 -14.41 -13.86 44.76
C ASP A 6 -13.05 -13.43 44.17
N VAL A 7 -12.52 -14.30 43.31
CA VAL A 7 -11.36 -14.01 42.48
C VAL A 7 -11.77 -14.19 41.03
N SER A 8 -11.33 -13.25 40.22
CA SER A 8 -11.06 -13.39 38.79
C SER A 8 -12.20 -13.03 37.82
N GLY A 9 -12.06 -11.82 37.28
CA GLY A 9 -12.77 -11.37 36.08
C GLY A 9 -12.10 -10.16 35.45
N CYS A 10 -10.76 -10.11 35.47
CA CYS A 10 -9.96 -9.09 34.79
C CYS A 10 -10.08 -9.30 33.26
N LEU A 11 -11.19 -8.86 32.66
CA LEU A 11 -11.28 -8.68 31.22
C LEU A 11 -10.65 -7.32 30.89
N TYR A 12 -9.31 -7.31 30.84
CA TYR A 12 -8.62 -6.35 29.98
C TYR A 12 -9.15 -6.59 28.56
N LYS A 13 -10.16 -5.82 28.14
CA LYS A 13 -10.33 -5.52 26.73
C LYS A 13 -9.03 -4.84 26.34
N CYS A 14 -8.11 -5.59 25.72
CA CYS A 14 -7.00 -5.00 24.99
C CYS A 14 -7.64 -3.98 24.06
N HIS A 15 -7.48 -2.70 24.39
CA HIS A 15 -7.99 -1.62 23.57
C HIS A 15 -7.15 -1.67 22.30
N VAL A 16 -7.67 -2.33 21.27
CA VAL A 16 -7.08 -2.29 19.95
C VAL A 16 -7.06 -0.82 19.56
N THR A 17 -5.86 -0.27 19.33
CA THR A 17 -5.74 1.13 18.95
C THR A 17 -6.20 1.25 17.50
N GLU A 18 -7.44 1.70 17.29
CA GLU A 18 -8.00 1.90 15.95
C GLU A 18 -7.26 2.99 15.17
N TRP A 19 -7.42 2.98 13.86
CA TRP A 19 -6.85 3.97 12.94
C TRP A 19 -7.61 5.30 13.03
N ASP A 20 -7.15 6.19 13.91
CA ASP A 20 -7.54 7.59 13.89
C ASP A 20 -6.87 8.37 12.74
N GLU A 21 -7.32 9.59 12.51
CA GLU A 21 -6.83 10.45 11.42
C GLU A 21 -5.33 10.74 11.51
N GLU A 22 -4.80 10.93 12.73
CA GLU A 22 -3.39 11.23 12.96
C GLU A 22 -2.51 9.99 12.67
N ALA A 23 -2.96 8.81 13.09
CA ALA A 23 -2.31 7.54 12.78
C ALA A 23 -2.32 7.25 11.28
N LEU A 24 -3.45 7.48 10.61
CA LEU A 24 -3.55 7.34 9.15
C LEU A 24 -2.64 8.34 8.42
N ALA A 25 -2.58 9.59 8.86
CA ALA A 25 -1.69 10.59 8.28
C ALA A 25 -0.21 10.17 8.40
N ARG A 26 0.20 9.63 9.56
CA ARG A 26 1.56 9.08 9.75
C ARG A 26 1.83 7.90 8.83
N LEU A 27 0.87 6.97 8.71
CA LEU A 27 1.00 5.80 7.84
C LEU A 27 1.14 6.20 6.36
N ARG A 28 0.29 7.10 5.88
CA ARG A 28 0.37 7.67 4.52
C ARG A 28 1.75 8.27 4.26
N ALA A 29 2.25 9.05 5.21
CA ALA A 29 3.54 9.71 5.09
C ALA A 29 4.72 8.71 5.07
N ALA A 30 4.66 7.64 5.87
CA ALA A 30 5.66 6.57 5.87
C ALA A 30 5.68 5.81 4.53
N ALA A 31 4.50 5.43 4.01
CA ALA A 31 4.38 4.77 2.72
C ALA A 31 4.87 5.66 1.57
N HIS A 32 4.51 6.94 1.57
CA HIS A 32 4.94 7.90 0.54
C HIS A 32 6.47 8.09 0.53
N ARG A 33 7.12 8.18 1.70
CA ARG A 33 8.58 8.34 1.80
C ARG A 33 9.36 7.05 1.52
N GLY A 34 8.73 5.88 1.63
CA GLY A 34 9.43 4.59 1.52
C GLY A 34 10.51 4.41 2.58
N ASP A 35 10.34 5.00 3.77
CA ASP A 35 11.36 4.96 4.83
C ASP A 35 11.37 3.63 5.61
N GLY A 36 10.31 2.83 5.49
CA GLY A 36 10.18 1.54 6.16
C GLY A 36 9.85 1.63 7.65
N ASP A 37 9.30 2.76 8.12
CA ASP A 37 8.95 2.92 9.53
C ASP A 37 7.74 2.06 9.93
N THR A 38 8.00 0.80 10.31
CA THR A 38 6.97 -0.14 10.80
C THR A 38 6.44 0.20 12.19
N SER A 39 7.01 1.19 12.90
CA SER A 39 6.54 1.56 14.24
C SER A 39 5.08 2.04 14.23
N VAL A 40 4.65 2.65 13.12
CA VAL A 40 3.28 3.13 12.93
C VAL A 40 2.24 2.00 12.91
N LEU A 41 2.65 0.75 12.65
CA LEU A 41 1.77 -0.42 12.52
C LEU A 41 1.58 -1.18 13.85
N ARG A 42 2.45 -0.97 14.84
CA ARG A 42 2.49 -1.83 16.04
C ARG A 42 1.21 -1.73 16.87
N GLY A 43 0.64 -2.89 17.20
CA GLY A 43 -0.54 -2.99 18.06
C GLY A 43 -1.85 -2.53 17.41
N ARG A 44 -1.87 -2.35 16.08
CA ARG A 44 -3.03 -1.90 15.30
C ARG A 44 -3.49 -3.01 14.35
N PRO A 45 -4.79 -3.08 14.01
CA PRO A 45 -5.30 -4.04 13.04
C PRO A 45 -4.85 -3.65 11.63
N LEU A 46 -4.42 -4.63 10.83
CA LEU A 46 -3.94 -4.37 9.47
C LEU A 46 -5.06 -4.30 8.43
N ASP A 47 -6.17 -5.03 8.63
CA ASP A 47 -7.25 -5.20 7.65
C ASP A 47 -7.70 -3.91 6.93
N PRO A 48 -7.84 -2.74 7.62
CA PRO A 48 -8.29 -1.51 6.98
C PRO A 48 -7.23 -0.83 6.09
N VAL A 49 -5.97 -1.22 6.20
CA VAL A 49 -4.82 -0.49 5.65
C VAL A 49 -3.79 -1.41 4.98
N LEU A 50 -4.22 -2.57 4.46
CA LEU A 50 -3.30 -3.59 3.94
C LEU A 50 -2.40 -3.08 2.80
N GLN A 51 -2.89 -2.20 1.92
CA GLN A 51 -2.07 -1.62 0.84
C GLN A 51 -1.00 -0.68 1.39
N TYR A 52 -1.37 0.21 2.32
CA TYR A 52 -0.39 1.08 2.99
C TYR A 52 0.61 0.31 3.85
N ALA A 53 0.14 -0.67 4.62
CA ALA A 53 0.96 -1.48 5.49
C ALA A 53 1.97 -2.29 4.67
N GLY A 54 1.54 -2.89 3.55
CA GLY A 54 2.43 -3.64 2.67
C GLY A 54 3.53 -2.77 2.06
N ASP A 55 3.25 -1.52 1.66
CA ASP A 55 4.27 -0.58 1.17
C ASP A 55 5.34 -0.29 2.22
N VAL A 56 4.93 0.00 3.46
CA VAL A 56 5.85 0.25 4.58
C VAL A 56 6.68 -1.00 4.90
N LEU A 57 6.04 -2.17 4.89
CA LEU A 57 6.71 -3.45 5.16
C LEU A 57 7.70 -3.83 4.06
N LEU A 58 7.36 -3.64 2.78
CA LEU A 58 8.29 -3.86 1.66
C LEU A 58 9.52 -2.97 1.78
N ALA A 59 9.32 -1.68 2.08
CA ALA A 59 10.42 -0.76 2.31
C ALA A 59 11.31 -1.22 3.48
N ALA A 60 10.73 -1.67 4.59
CA ALA A 60 11.47 -2.19 5.74
C ALA A 60 12.27 -3.46 5.40
N LEU A 61 11.63 -4.45 4.76
CA LEU A 61 12.26 -5.71 4.34
C LEU A 61 13.47 -5.46 3.44
N SER A 62 13.41 -4.45 2.56
CA SER A 62 14.49 -4.11 1.64
C SER A 62 15.75 -3.53 2.33
N ARG A 63 15.62 -3.01 3.56
CA ARG A 63 16.67 -2.27 4.26
C ARG A 63 17.44 -3.14 5.25
N ASP A 64 16.73 -3.73 6.21
CA ASP A 64 17.30 -4.44 7.35
C ASP A 64 16.62 -5.78 7.66
N GLY A 65 15.78 -6.26 6.76
CA GLY A 65 15.01 -7.50 6.91
C GLY A 65 13.69 -7.33 7.68
N GLY A 66 13.37 -6.13 8.17
CA GLY A 66 12.05 -5.73 8.67
C GLY A 66 11.41 -6.64 9.72
N ASP A 67 10.12 -6.43 9.99
CA ASP A 67 9.31 -7.33 10.82
C ASP A 67 8.69 -8.43 9.94
N GLY A 68 9.41 -9.54 9.78
CA GLY A 68 8.98 -10.66 8.96
C GLY A 68 7.70 -11.36 9.45
N ALA A 69 7.33 -11.22 10.73
CA ALA A 69 6.07 -11.76 11.23
C ALA A 69 4.90 -10.86 10.82
N LEU A 70 5.08 -9.54 10.97
CA LEU A 70 4.09 -8.55 10.54
C LEU A 70 3.90 -8.56 9.02
N ALA A 71 4.99 -8.73 8.25
CA ALA A 71 4.92 -8.88 6.80
C ALA A 71 4.14 -10.12 6.36
N ARG A 72 4.29 -11.27 7.05
CA ARG A 72 3.48 -12.47 6.78
C ARG A 72 2.01 -12.26 7.12
N ALA A 73 1.71 -11.59 8.23
CA ALA A 73 0.32 -11.25 8.58
C ALA A 73 -0.34 -10.34 7.53
N CYS A 74 0.41 -9.34 7.02
CA CYS A 74 -0.06 -8.49 5.92
C CYS A 74 -0.28 -9.30 4.64
N LEU A 75 0.66 -10.17 4.27
CA LEU A 75 0.56 -11.07 3.12
C LEU A 75 -0.70 -11.95 3.19
N ASP A 76 -0.97 -12.56 4.34
CA ASP A 76 -2.15 -13.40 4.55
C ASP A 76 -3.45 -12.57 4.47
N GLY A 77 -3.44 -11.35 5.01
CA GLY A 77 -4.56 -10.41 4.92
C GLY A 77 -4.89 -10.04 3.47
N LEU A 78 -3.87 -9.67 2.68
CA LEU A 78 -4.00 -9.36 1.25
C LEU A 78 -4.57 -10.54 0.47
N ARG A 79 -4.02 -11.75 0.66
CA ARG A 79 -4.49 -12.97 -0.01
C ARG A 79 -5.92 -13.33 0.35
N THR A 80 -6.30 -13.12 1.60
CA THR A 80 -7.66 -13.43 2.09
C THR A 80 -8.67 -12.42 1.55
N ARG A 81 -8.29 -11.14 1.52
CA ARG A 81 -9.16 -10.04 1.09
C ARG A 81 -9.38 -10.05 -0.43
N GLY A 82 -8.32 -10.20 -1.22
CA GLY A 82 -8.40 -10.39 -2.67
C GLY A 82 -8.98 -9.21 -3.44
N LEU A 83 -8.81 -7.98 -2.97
CA LEU A 83 -9.21 -6.78 -3.71
C LEU A 83 -8.19 -6.46 -4.83
N PRO A 84 -8.55 -5.62 -5.82
CA PRO A 84 -7.60 -5.14 -6.82
C PRO A 84 -6.32 -4.60 -6.17
N GLY A 85 -5.16 -5.02 -6.68
CA GLY A 85 -3.84 -4.65 -6.16
C GLY A 85 -3.32 -5.57 -5.04
N ASP A 86 -4.18 -6.37 -4.42
CA ASP A 86 -3.75 -7.25 -3.33
C ASP A 86 -2.86 -8.38 -3.85
N ALA A 87 -3.14 -8.92 -5.04
CA ALA A 87 -2.35 -10.00 -5.64
C ALA A 87 -0.92 -9.53 -5.98
N GLU A 88 -0.80 -8.33 -6.54
CA GLU A 88 0.47 -7.71 -6.91
C GLU A 88 1.31 -7.45 -5.65
N LEU A 89 0.73 -6.77 -4.66
CA LEU A 89 1.43 -6.46 -3.41
C LEU A 89 1.79 -7.74 -2.62
N ALA A 90 0.92 -8.76 -2.63
CA ALA A 90 1.20 -10.05 -2.02
C ALA A 90 2.36 -10.78 -2.70
N ALA A 91 2.46 -10.72 -4.03
CA ALA A 91 3.58 -11.31 -4.77
C ALA A 91 4.91 -10.60 -4.42
N GLU A 92 4.91 -9.27 -4.33
CA GLU A 92 6.08 -8.49 -3.91
C GLU A 92 6.51 -8.84 -2.48
N LEU A 93 5.57 -8.89 -1.53
CA LEU A 93 5.87 -9.24 -0.13
C LEU A 93 6.41 -10.66 0.01
N ALA A 94 5.83 -11.63 -0.71
CA ALA A 94 6.31 -13.01 -0.71
C ALA A 94 7.75 -13.10 -1.25
N ALA A 95 8.03 -12.45 -2.38
CA ALA A 95 9.36 -12.40 -2.97
C ALA A 95 10.40 -11.79 -2.00
N ALA A 96 10.04 -10.67 -1.34
CA ALA A 96 10.89 -10.02 -0.36
C ALA A 96 11.15 -10.90 0.88
N LEU A 97 10.13 -11.60 1.37
CA LEU A 97 10.25 -12.55 2.50
C LEU A 97 11.13 -13.76 2.19
N ASP A 98 11.08 -14.24 0.94
CA ASP A 98 11.86 -15.39 0.47
C ASP A 98 13.29 -14.99 0.02
N GLY A 99 13.59 -13.69 -0.04
CA GLY A 99 14.85 -13.17 -0.59
C GLY A 99 15.03 -13.46 -2.08
N ALA A 100 13.93 -13.65 -2.80
CA ALA A 100 13.91 -13.99 -4.21
C ALA A 100 13.39 -12.81 -5.06
N PRO A 101 13.82 -12.68 -6.32
CA PRO A 101 13.17 -11.75 -7.23
C PRO A 101 11.73 -12.21 -7.55
N PRO A 102 10.79 -11.29 -7.80
CA PRO A 102 9.45 -11.64 -8.26
C PRO A 102 9.51 -12.40 -9.60
N ALA A 103 8.61 -13.35 -9.80
CA ALA A 103 8.60 -14.26 -10.95
C ALA A 103 8.38 -13.54 -12.29
N GLU A 104 7.55 -12.50 -12.31
CA GLU A 104 7.33 -11.64 -13.46
C GLU A 104 7.83 -10.23 -13.13
N PRO A 105 8.98 -9.80 -13.67
CA PRO A 105 9.54 -8.50 -13.29
C PRO A 105 8.79 -7.37 -13.98
N LEU A 106 7.88 -6.72 -13.25
CA LEU A 106 7.31 -5.42 -13.63
C LEU A 106 8.37 -4.31 -13.54
N GLY A 107 8.28 -3.32 -14.43
CA GLY A 107 9.17 -2.16 -14.45
C GLY A 107 8.93 -1.25 -13.23
N PRO A 108 9.95 -0.86 -12.45
CA PRO A 108 9.75 0.06 -11.34
C PRO A 108 9.38 1.47 -11.84
N LEU A 109 8.35 2.09 -11.25
CA LEU A 109 7.92 3.45 -11.58
C LEU A 109 7.74 4.28 -10.30
N PRO A 110 8.45 5.43 -10.13
CA PRO A 110 8.37 6.26 -8.94
C PRO A 110 7.07 7.08 -8.90
N VAL A 111 5.96 6.46 -8.50
CA VAL A 111 4.61 7.04 -8.61
C VAL A 111 3.89 7.06 -7.27
N ASP A 112 3.07 8.09 -7.05
CA ASP A 112 2.14 8.13 -5.94
C ASP A 112 0.81 7.45 -6.34
N LEU A 113 0.57 6.26 -5.80
CA LEU A 113 -0.67 5.53 -6.04
C LEU A 113 -1.93 6.29 -5.59
N GLY A 114 -1.84 7.18 -4.61
CA GLY A 114 -2.97 8.03 -4.22
C GLY A 114 -3.35 9.02 -5.31
N ALA A 115 -2.34 9.59 -5.99
CA ALA A 115 -2.56 10.48 -7.12
C ALA A 115 -3.11 9.73 -8.34
N VAL A 116 -2.59 8.53 -8.64
CA VAL A 116 -3.11 7.67 -9.71
C VAL A 116 -4.55 7.25 -9.42
N ALA A 117 -4.85 6.88 -8.17
CA ALA A 117 -6.20 6.53 -7.75
C ALA A 117 -7.18 7.70 -7.91
N ALA A 118 -6.79 8.92 -7.54
CA ALA A 118 -7.62 10.11 -7.77
C ALA A 118 -7.86 10.35 -9.27
N ALA A 119 -6.82 10.22 -10.09
CA ALA A 119 -6.95 10.38 -11.54
C ALA A 119 -7.79 9.28 -12.22
N LEU A 120 -7.76 8.04 -11.71
CA LEU A 120 -8.66 6.98 -12.17
C LEU A 120 -10.12 7.28 -11.82
N ASP A 121 -10.40 7.95 -10.70
CA ASP A 121 -11.77 8.34 -10.30
C ASP A 121 -12.29 9.50 -11.17
N ASP A 122 -11.46 10.52 -11.37
CA ASP A 122 -11.84 11.75 -12.08
C ASP A 122 -11.75 11.64 -13.63
N GLY A 123 -10.78 10.88 -14.14
CA GLY A 123 -10.43 10.81 -15.56
C GLY A 123 -9.72 12.07 -16.08
N GLY A 124 -9.28 12.07 -17.35
CA GLY A 124 -8.70 13.25 -18.02
C GLY A 124 -7.27 13.60 -17.57
N HIS A 125 -6.51 12.60 -17.13
CA HIS A 125 -5.14 12.76 -16.66
C HIS A 125 -4.16 11.86 -17.43
N LEU A 126 -2.90 12.27 -17.44
CA LEU A 126 -1.77 11.53 -17.98
C LEU A 126 -0.78 11.24 -16.86
N LEU A 127 -0.24 10.02 -16.85
CA LEU A 127 0.89 9.63 -16.02
C LEU A 127 2.20 9.87 -16.79
N ASP A 128 3.09 10.64 -16.19
CA ASP A 128 4.46 10.83 -16.64
C ASP A 128 5.29 9.57 -16.33
N LEU A 129 5.69 8.80 -17.33
CA LEU A 129 6.46 7.58 -17.13
C LEU A 129 7.93 7.83 -16.75
N GLU A 130 8.42 9.07 -16.91
CA GLU A 130 9.78 9.46 -16.54
C GLU A 130 9.84 9.91 -15.08
N ARG A 131 8.89 10.75 -14.68
CA ARG A 131 8.86 11.37 -13.33
C ARG A 131 7.89 10.71 -12.37
N GLY A 132 6.94 9.95 -12.90
CA GLY A 132 5.81 9.38 -12.18
C GLY A 132 4.77 10.39 -11.73
N ASP A 133 4.81 11.64 -12.24
CA ASP A 133 3.84 12.69 -11.94
C ASP A 133 2.50 12.43 -12.66
N VAL A 134 1.39 12.74 -12.00
CA VAL A 134 0.04 12.69 -12.59
C VAL A 134 -0.36 14.12 -12.93
N LEU A 135 -0.64 14.39 -14.20
CA LEU A 135 -0.96 15.73 -14.71
C LEU A 135 -2.27 15.72 -15.50
N PRO A 136 -3.02 16.83 -15.51
CA PRO A 136 -4.12 17.02 -16.47
C PRO A 136 -3.63 16.87 -17.92
N GLU A 137 -4.48 16.34 -18.80
CA GLU A 137 -4.14 16.12 -20.23
C GLU A 137 -3.67 17.38 -20.96
N ASP A 138 -4.19 18.56 -20.59
CA ASP A 138 -3.87 19.84 -21.20
C ASP A 138 -2.57 20.47 -20.69
N GLU A 139 -2.01 19.96 -19.59
CA GLU A 139 -0.71 20.39 -19.04
C GLU A 139 0.46 19.54 -19.55
N ALA A 140 0.19 18.38 -20.16
CA ALA A 140 1.24 17.50 -20.67
C ALA A 140 1.93 18.07 -21.91
N SER A 141 3.26 17.91 -21.95
CA SER A 141 4.05 18.37 -23.08
C SER A 141 3.82 17.48 -24.32
N PRO A 142 3.41 18.05 -25.48
CA PRO A 142 3.22 17.27 -26.70
C PRO A 142 4.56 16.87 -27.37
N ALA A 143 5.70 17.31 -26.83
CA ALA A 143 7.01 17.10 -27.44
C ALA A 143 7.48 15.63 -27.38
N ASP A 144 7.00 14.84 -26.42
CA ASP A 144 7.32 13.42 -26.28
C ASP A 144 6.07 12.57 -26.00
N PRO A 145 5.39 12.06 -27.04
CA PRO A 145 4.18 11.26 -26.88
C PRO A 145 4.38 9.94 -26.13
N TRP A 146 5.60 9.39 -26.10
CA TRP A 146 5.87 8.09 -25.49
C TRP A 146 6.12 8.15 -23.99
N ARG A 147 6.33 9.36 -23.46
CA ARG A 147 6.47 9.63 -22.03
C ARG A 147 5.15 9.55 -21.28
N TRP A 148 4.03 9.78 -21.96
CA TRP A 148 2.73 9.94 -21.32
C TRP A 148 1.88 8.69 -21.46
N LEU A 149 1.35 8.23 -20.33
CA LEU A 149 0.41 7.13 -20.27
C LEU A 149 -0.98 7.65 -19.86
N PRO A 150 -1.99 7.59 -20.73
CA PRO A 150 -3.34 8.03 -20.39
C PRO A 150 -3.95 7.22 -19.25
N ILE A 151 -4.53 7.91 -18.28
CA ILE A 151 -5.25 7.30 -17.15
C ILE A 151 -6.74 7.31 -17.49
N PRO A 152 -7.36 6.15 -17.76
CA PRO A 152 -8.78 6.10 -18.06
C PRO A 152 -9.61 6.34 -16.80
N PRO A 153 -10.80 6.96 -16.90
CA PRO A 153 -11.74 6.94 -15.77
C PRO A 153 -12.20 5.50 -15.50
N GLY A 154 -12.37 5.15 -14.23
CA GLY A 154 -12.76 3.82 -13.79
C GLY A 154 -13.61 3.84 -12.53
N ALA A 155 -14.50 2.86 -12.39
CA ALA A 155 -15.26 2.67 -11.16
C ALA A 155 -14.36 2.04 -10.10
N LEU A 156 -14.03 2.80 -9.05
CA LEU A 156 -13.12 2.34 -8.00
C LEU A 156 -13.88 1.78 -6.77
N PRO A 157 -13.27 0.82 -6.04
CA PRO A 157 -13.84 0.33 -4.79
C PRO A 157 -13.89 1.44 -3.72
N GLU A 158 -14.78 1.29 -2.75
CA GLU A 158 -14.86 2.22 -1.62
C GLU A 158 -13.64 2.10 -0.70
N GLY A 159 -13.21 3.24 -0.16
CA GLY A 159 -12.11 3.32 0.79
C GLY A 159 -10.76 3.61 0.14
N GLU A 160 -9.98 4.48 0.78
CA GLU A 160 -8.70 4.94 0.28
C GLU A 160 -7.69 3.81 0.02
N ASP A 161 -7.59 2.85 0.94
CA ASP A 161 -6.70 1.69 0.80
C ASP A 161 -7.07 0.83 -0.42
N ALA A 162 -8.37 0.56 -0.63
CA ALA A 162 -8.84 -0.21 -1.76
C ALA A 162 -8.62 0.52 -3.10
N ARG A 163 -8.82 1.85 -3.13
CA ARG A 163 -8.51 2.68 -4.31
C ARG A 163 -7.02 2.67 -4.64
N ARG A 164 -6.16 2.72 -3.62
CA ARG A 164 -4.70 2.57 -3.78
C ARG A 164 -4.35 1.21 -4.39
N GLY A 165 -5.02 0.15 -3.96
CA GLY A 165 -4.90 -1.18 -4.55
C GLY A 165 -5.34 -1.21 -6.03
N ALA A 166 -6.48 -0.61 -6.35
CA ALA A 166 -6.94 -0.51 -7.74
C ALA A 166 -5.94 0.23 -8.65
N ALA A 167 -5.33 1.32 -8.16
CA ALA A 167 -4.25 2.00 -8.88
C ALA A 167 -3.02 1.09 -9.09
N ARG A 168 -2.66 0.27 -8.11
CA ARG A 168 -1.57 -0.72 -8.26
C ARG A 168 -1.89 -1.77 -9.31
N ALA A 169 -3.10 -2.34 -9.28
CA ALA A 169 -3.53 -3.31 -10.29
C ALA A 169 -3.48 -2.71 -11.70
N TRP A 170 -4.01 -1.49 -11.87
CA TRP A 170 -3.95 -0.80 -13.15
C TRP A 170 -2.51 -0.61 -13.63
N LEU A 171 -1.58 -0.14 -12.79
CA LEU A 171 -0.16 -0.03 -13.16
C LEU A 171 0.44 -1.36 -13.60
N ALA A 172 0.11 -2.45 -12.89
CA ALA A 172 0.60 -3.78 -13.22
C ALA A 172 0.11 -4.25 -14.60
N GLU A 173 -1.14 -3.96 -14.97
CA GLU A 173 -1.67 -4.19 -16.32
C GLU A 173 -0.90 -3.40 -17.39
N GLN A 174 -0.34 -2.25 -17.03
CA GLN A 174 0.53 -1.44 -17.90
C GLN A 174 2.00 -1.89 -17.86
N GLY A 175 2.33 -2.94 -17.11
CA GLY A 175 3.69 -3.48 -16.99
C GLY A 175 4.56 -2.80 -15.93
N TYR A 176 3.98 -1.98 -15.06
CA TYR A 176 4.70 -1.22 -14.03
C TYR A 176 4.36 -1.67 -12.61
N ARG A 177 5.34 -1.57 -11.72
CA ARG A 177 5.12 -1.64 -10.27
C ARG A 177 5.47 -0.29 -9.62
N PRO A 178 4.68 0.18 -8.66
CA PRO A 178 4.98 1.43 -7.96
C PRO A 178 6.22 1.23 -7.07
N VAL A 179 7.11 2.21 -7.08
CA VAL A 179 8.19 2.33 -6.09
C VAL A 179 8.12 3.71 -5.43
N PRO A 180 8.60 3.87 -4.18
CA PRO A 180 8.65 5.18 -3.54
C PRO A 180 9.42 6.20 -4.39
N ARG A 181 8.94 7.45 -4.42
CA ARG A 181 9.66 8.54 -5.09
C ARG A 181 10.93 8.87 -4.31
N THR A 182 12.09 8.67 -4.93
CA THR A 182 13.35 9.19 -4.40
C THR A 182 13.47 10.66 -4.81
N LEU A 183 13.34 11.57 -3.85
CA LEU A 183 13.65 12.99 -4.02
C LEU A 183 15.16 13.21 -4.18
#